data_AF-A0A7S2TLI8-F1
#
_entry.id   AF-A0A7S2TLI8-F1
#
_cell.length_a   1.000
_cell.length_b   1.000
_cell.length_c   1.000
_cell.angle_alpha   90.00
_cell.angle_beta   90.00
_cell.angle_gamma   90.00
#
_symmetry.space_group_name_H-M   'P 1'
#
loop_
_entity.id
_entity.type
_entity.pdbx_description
1 polymer ?
#
loop_
_entity_poly.entity_id
_entity_poly.type
_entity_poly.pdbx_seq_one_letter_code
_entity_poly.pdbx_strand_id
1 'polypeptide(L)'
;LDELLPSPVTVCFAQEFRTSLCSSLKQSADVAVKVPGTKLVRELCQALGHPLAVTPASLSGEHICTRIEDFPDDLWKHLAVTLRDDQEAAHVSAPSTIVDFAYLHGMSYRILREGDPNIVLRLRALLGEKYSLVDYQMFHDTYDLVIVNTHFTSRLL
;
A
#
# COMPACT_ATOMS: atom_id res chain seq x y z
N LEU A 1 2.30 14.81 -0.42
CA LEU A 1 1.86 13.41 -0.63
C LEU A 1 0.82 13.31 -1.74
N ASP A 2 0.02 14.36 -1.97
CA ASP A 2 -0.90 14.46 -3.11
C ASP A 2 -0.23 14.28 -4.48
N GLU A 3 1.07 14.58 -4.59
CA GLU A 3 1.84 14.36 -5.82
C GLU A 3 2.25 12.89 -6.05
N LEU A 4 2.21 12.07 -4.99
CA LEU A 4 2.57 10.64 -4.99
C LEU A 4 1.35 9.71 -4.96
N LEU A 5 0.16 10.26 -4.70
CA LEU A 5 -1.09 9.52 -4.52
C LEU A 5 -2.16 10.05 -5.47
N PRO A 6 -3.05 9.20 -6.01
CA PRO A 6 -3.12 7.74 -5.84
C PRO A 6 -1.97 6.99 -6.53
N SER A 7 -1.83 5.69 -6.22
CA SER A 7 -0.98 4.65 -6.87
C SER A 7 0.02 5.11 -7.97
N PRO A 8 1.29 4.66 -7.93
CA PRO A 8 1.69 3.32 -7.46
C PRO A 8 2.68 3.33 -6.28
N VAL A 9 2.55 4.30 -5.38
CA VAL A 9 3.34 4.40 -4.14
C VAL A 9 2.53 3.91 -2.94
N THR A 10 3.18 3.13 -2.07
CA THR A 10 2.71 2.74 -0.74
C THR A 10 3.61 3.42 0.29
N VAL A 11 3.02 4.02 1.32
CA VAL A 11 3.73 4.89 2.27
C VAL A 11 3.64 4.33 3.67
N CYS A 12 4.78 4.05 4.31
CA CYS A 12 4.84 3.58 5.70
C CYS A 12 4.92 4.76 6.68
N PHE A 13 4.14 4.66 7.75
CA PHE A 13 4.10 5.61 8.86
C PHE A 13 4.29 4.87 10.19
N ALA A 14 4.94 5.54 11.15
CA ALA A 14 5.08 5.00 12.49
C ALA A 14 3.71 4.87 13.18
N GLN A 15 3.51 3.78 13.91
CA GLN A 15 2.23 3.44 14.53
C GLN A 15 1.77 4.48 15.58
N GLU A 16 2.70 5.19 16.21
CA GLU A 16 2.44 6.27 17.17
C GLU A 16 1.61 7.44 16.60
N PHE A 17 1.56 7.58 15.27
CA PHE A 17 0.72 8.59 14.59
C PHE A 17 -0.75 8.14 14.38
N ARG A 18 -1.21 7.02 14.99
CA ARG A 18 -2.51 6.38 14.67
C ARG A 18 -3.23 5.80 15.89
N THR A 19 -4.12 6.55 16.52
CA THR A 19 -4.93 6.09 17.67
C THR A 19 -6.15 5.22 17.29
N SER A 20 -6.56 5.20 16.01
CA SER A 20 -7.83 4.62 15.57
C SER A 20 -7.72 3.29 14.79
N LEU A 21 -6.55 2.66 14.70
CA LEU A 21 -6.39 1.38 14.01
C LEU A 21 -6.85 0.21 14.90
N CYS A 22 -7.50 -0.79 14.27
CA CYS A 22 -7.94 -2.00 14.95
C CYS A 22 -6.75 -2.75 15.56
N SER A 23 -6.94 -3.37 16.72
CA SER A 23 -5.88 -4.12 17.43
C SER A 23 -5.26 -5.25 16.61
N SER A 24 -6.00 -5.80 15.63
CA SER A 24 -5.47 -6.81 14.70
C SER A 24 -4.40 -6.28 13.75
N LEU A 25 -4.39 -4.96 13.49
CA LEU A 25 -3.43 -4.23 12.65
C LEU A 25 -2.33 -3.55 13.48
N LYS A 26 -2.19 -3.96 14.74
CA LYS A 26 -1.14 -3.48 15.65
C LYS A 26 -0.01 -4.48 15.82
N GLN A 27 0.05 -5.50 14.97
CA GLN A 27 1.07 -6.54 15.09
C GLN A 27 2.43 -6.05 14.57
N SER A 28 2.42 -5.11 13.62
CA SER A 28 3.61 -4.42 13.14
C SER A 28 3.82 -3.06 13.84
N ALA A 29 5.09 -2.68 14.00
CA ALA A 29 5.49 -1.37 14.56
C ALA A 29 5.18 -0.19 13.62
N ASP A 30 5.04 -0.46 12.32
CA ASP A 30 4.76 0.51 11.27
C ASP A 30 3.57 0.05 10.41
N VAL A 31 2.84 1.01 9.86
CA VAL A 31 1.65 0.77 9.02
C VAL A 31 1.91 1.29 7.62
N ALA A 32 1.73 0.43 6.63
CA ALA A 32 1.82 0.78 5.22
C ALA A 32 0.45 1.26 4.72
N VAL A 33 0.36 2.45 4.16
CA VAL A 33 -0.87 3.04 3.64
C VAL A 33 -0.78 3.21 2.12
N LYS A 34 -1.84 2.83 1.40
CA LYS A 34 -1.94 3.00 -0.04
C LYS A 34 -3.27 3.62 -0.43
N VAL A 35 -3.24 4.57 -1.37
CA VAL A 35 -4.45 5.00 -2.11
C VAL A 35 -4.47 4.27 -3.45
N PRO A 36 -5.49 3.45 -3.73
CA PRO A 36 -5.51 2.62 -4.93
C PRO A 36 -5.73 3.47 -6.19
N GLY A 37 -5.10 3.06 -7.29
CA GLY A 37 -5.21 3.71 -8.60
C GLY A 37 -6.54 3.38 -9.30
N THR A 38 -7.11 2.21 -8.99
CA THR A 38 -8.39 1.76 -9.53
C THR A 38 -9.56 2.50 -8.89
N LYS A 39 -10.55 2.87 -9.72
CA LYS A 39 -11.75 3.57 -9.27
C LYS A 39 -12.62 2.66 -8.40
N LEU A 40 -12.74 1.38 -8.76
CA LEU A 40 -13.52 0.37 -8.03
C LEU A 40 -13.12 0.31 -6.55
N VAL A 41 -11.82 0.19 -6.26
CA VAL A 41 -11.35 0.06 -4.88
C VAL A 41 -11.52 1.37 -4.10
N ARG A 42 -11.36 2.53 -4.75
CA ARG A 42 -11.64 3.83 -4.09
C ARG A 42 -13.12 3.99 -3.74
N GLU A 43 -14.02 3.64 -4.66
CA GLU A 43 -15.47 3.70 -4.42
C GLU A 43 -15.90 2.71 -3.33
N LEU A 44 -15.29 1.52 -3.28
CA LEU A 44 -15.51 0.56 -2.21
C LEU A 44 -15.09 1.13 -0.84
N CYS A 45 -13.89 1.71 -0.73
CA CYS A 45 -13.46 2.38 0.50
C CYS A 45 -14.39 3.53 0.90
N GLN A 46 -14.94 4.28 -0.07
CA GLN A 46 -15.92 5.33 0.19
C GLN A 46 -17.23 4.77 0.74
N ALA A 47 -17.78 3.74 0.09
CA ALA A 47 -19.04 3.13 0.46
C ALA A 47 -18.99 2.49 1.86
N LEU A 48 -17.86 1.89 2.23
CA LEU A 48 -17.64 1.33 3.56
C LEU A 48 -17.45 2.39 4.65
N GLY A 49 -17.04 3.61 4.26
CA GLY A 49 -16.80 4.70 5.21
C GLY A 49 -15.62 4.46 6.15
N HIS A 50 -14.76 3.48 5.87
CA HIS A 50 -13.55 3.19 6.63
C HIS A 50 -12.46 2.58 5.75
N PRO A 51 -11.18 2.66 6.16
CA PRO A 51 -10.07 1.95 5.51
C PRO A 51 -10.29 0.43 5.39
N LEU A 52 -9.64 -0.18 4.39
CA LEU A 52 -9.58 -1.62 4.20
C LEU A 52 -8.19 -2.13 4.54
N ALA A 53 -8.06 -3.03 5.50
CA ALA A 53 -6.82 -3.80 5.65
C ALA A 53 -6.77 -4.88 4.57
N VAL A 54 -5.65 -4.97 3.85
CA VAL A 54 -5.52 -5.90 2.74
C VAL A 54 -4.19 -6.62 2.84
N THR A 55 -4.23 -7.94 3.00
CA THR A 55 -3.09 -8.80 2.71
C THR A 55 -3.05 -9.07 1.20
N PRO A 56 -1.87 -9.23 0.58
CA PRO A 56 -1.80 -9.77 -0.78
C PRO A 56 -2.68 -11.02 -0.89
N ALA A 57 -3.43 -11.15 -1.99
CA ALA A 57 -4.27 -12.30 -2.24
C ALA A 57 -3.38 -13.50 -2.63
N SER A 58 -2.78 -14.12 -1.63
CA SER A 58 -2.08 -15.40 -1.74
C SER A 58 -2.36 -16.24 -0.50
N LEU A 59 -2.34 -17.57 -0.68
CA LEU A 59 -2.12 -18.46 0.46
C LEU A 59 -0.67 -18.27 0.93
N SER A 60 -0.44 -18.30 2.24
CA SER A 60 0.87 -18.01 2.84
C SER A 60 1.98 -18.85 2.19
N GLY A 61 2.91 -18.21 1.48
CA GLY A 61 4.03 -18.86 0.79
C GLY A 61 3.81 -19.18 -0.69
N GLU A 62 2.64 -18.89 -1.27
CA GLU A 62 2.32 -19.11 -2.68
C GLU A 62 2.44 -17.84 -3.54
N HIS A 63 2.44 -18.02 -4.87
CA HIS A 63 2.45 -16.92 -5.85
C HIS A 63 1.29 -15.94 -5.60
N ILE A 64 1.57 -14.64 -5.73
CA ILE A 64 0.55 -13.59 -5.65
C ILE A 64 -0.41 -13.76 -6.83
N CYS A 65 -1.69 -13.99 -6.54
CA CYS A 65 -2.72 -14.02 -7.57
C CYS A 65 -2.92 -12.60 -8.11
N THR A 66 -2.68 -12.42 -9.40
CA THR A 66 -2.88 -11.11 -10.07
C THR A 66 -4.21 -11.03 -10.80
N ARG A 67 -4.83 -12.18 -11.04
CA ARG A 67 -6.12 -12.33 -11.69
C ARG A 67 -7.00 -13.23 -10.86
N ILE A 68 -8.31 -13.02 -10.95
CA ILE A 68 -9.30 -13.88 -10.30
C ILE A 68 -9.19 -15.32 -10.80
N GLU A 69 -8.79 -15.51 -12.06
CA GLU A 69 -8.54 -16.83 -12.65
C GLU A 69 -7.37 -17.58 -11.99
N ASP A 70 -6.48 -16.87 -11.29
CA ASP A 70 -5.32 -17.46 -10.61
C ASP A 70 -5.67 -17.97 -9.21
N PHE A 71 -6.91 -17.78 -8.75
CA PHE A 71 -7.30 -18.11 -7.37
C PHE A 71 -7.40 -19.63 -7.22
N PRO A 72 -6.65 -20.25 -6.28
CA PRO A 72 -6.73 -21.68 -6.05
C PRO A 72 -8.12 -22.08 -5.54
N ASP A 73 -8.57 -23.28 -5.89
CA ASP A 73 -9.91 -23.80 -5.53
C ASP A 73 -10.20 -23.72 -4.02
N ASP A 74 -9.18 -23.88 -3.20
CA ASP A 74 -9.32 -23.79 -1.75
C ASP A 74 -9.52 -22.35 -1.26
N LEU A 75 -8.94 -21.34 -1.93
CA LEU A 75 -9.19 -19.93 -1.60
C LEU A 75 -10.65 -19.57 -1.86
N TRP A 76 -11.23 -20.01 -2.98
CA TRP A 76 -12.63 -19.74 -3.34
C TRP A 76 -13.63 -20.12 -2.25
N LYS A 77 -13.37 -21.20 -1.52
CA LYS A 77 -14.25 -21.69 -0.43
C LYS A 77 -14.27 -20.76 0.80
N HIS A 78 -13.26 -19.90 0.93
CA HIS A 78 -13.09 -18.99 2.08
C HIS A 78 -13.47 -17.54 1.76
N LEU A 79 -13.75 -17.21 0.50
CA LEU A 79 -14.11 -15.86 0.08
C LEU A 79 -15.63 -15.62 0.20
N ALA A 80 -16.00 -14.56 0.91
CA ALA A 80 -17.41 -14.14 1.00
C ALA A 80 -17.88 -13.42 -0.27
N VAL A 81 -17.00 -12.63 -0.89
CA VAL A 81 -17.26 -11.83 -2.10
C VAL A 81 -15.98 -11.71 -2.91
N THR A 82 -16.11 -11.82 -4.24
CA THR A 82 -15.03 -11.49 -5.19
C THR A 82 -15.52 -10.37 -6.11
N LEU A 83 -14.70 -9.32 -6.26
CA LEU A 83 -14.98 -8.18 -7.14
C LEU A 83 -14.01 -8.24 -8.32
N ARG A 84 -14.54 -8.15 -9.55
CA ARG A 84 -13.74 -8.05 -10.78
C ARG A 84 -13.85 -6.63 -11.32
N ASP A 85 -12.71 -5.97 -11.52
CA ASP A 85 -12.63 -4.75 -12.31
C ASP A 85 -12.42 -5.15 -13.78
N ASP A 86 -13.40 -4.86 -14.63
CA ASP A 86 -13.36 -5.22 -16.06
C ASP A 86 -12.34 -4.40 -16.84
N GLN A 87 -11.80 -3.33 -16.25
CA GLN A 87 -10.74 -2.49 -16.82
C GLN A 87 -9.32 -2.98 -16.46
N GLU A 88 -9.18 -4.01 -15.61
CA GLU A 88 -7.88 -4.37 -15.00
C GLU A 88 -6.94 -5.15 -15.93
N ALA A 89 -7.44 -5.66 -17.06
CA ALA A 89 -6.66 -6.43 -18.03
C ALA A 89 -5.44 -5.68 -18.63
N ALA A 90 -5.33 -4.36 -18.45
CA ALA A 90 -4.22 -3.54 -18.94
C ALA A 90 -3.15 -3.19 -17.88
N HIS A 91 -3.34 -3.56 -16.61
CA HIS A 91 -2.47 -3.11 -15.52
C HIS A 91 -1.71 -4.26 -14.85
N VAL A 92 -0.92 -5.02 -15.61
CA VAL A 92 0.23 -5.75 -15.04
C VAL A 92 1.33 -4.73 -14.78
N SER A 93 1.07 -3.82 -13.85
CA SER A 93 2.06 -2.84 -13.39
C SER A 93 2.95 -3.51 -12.36
N ALA A 94 4.25 -3.24 -12.44
CA ALA A 94 5.23 -3.61 -11.42
C ALA A 94 4.68 -3.39 -9.99
N PRO A 95 5.11 -4.21 -9.00
CA PRO A 95 4.65 -4.07 -7.62
C PRO A 95 4.81 -2.63 -7.13
N SER A 96 3.91 -2.15 -6.27
CA SER A 96 3.98 -0.76 -5.80
C SER A 96 5.32 -0.46 -5.13
N THR A 97 5.87 0.73 -5.40
CA THR A 97 7.03 1.27 -4.70
C THR A 97 6.65 1.49 -3.24
N ILE A 98 7.39 0.91 -2.29
CA ILE A 98 7.17 1.12 -0.86
C ILE A 98 8.17 2.13 -0.35
N VAL A 99 7.67 3.21 0.25
CA VAL A 99 8.46 4.28 0.83
C VAL A 99 8.14 4.44 2.28
N ASP A 100 9.18 4.50 3.09
CA ASP A 100 9.08 4.65 4.52
C ASP A 100 9.44 6.07 4.97
N PHE A 101 8.48 6.74 5.60
CA PHE A 101 8.65 8.02 6.29
C PHE A 101 8.59 7.87 7.82
N ALA A 102 8.35 6.67 8.34
CA ALA A 102 8.45 6.41 9.78
C ALA A 102 9.89 6.63 10.27
N TYR A 103 10.87 6.34 9.42
CA TYR A 103 12.27 6.57 9.70
C TYR A 103 12.58 8.03 10.06
N LEU A 104 13.27 8.21 11.19
CA LEU A 104 13.62 9.54 11.74
C LEU A 104 12.43 10.50 11.85
N HIS A 105 11.24 9.99 12.15
CA HIS A 105 10.01 10.78 12.35
C HIS A 105 9.69 11.70 11.16
N GLY A 106 9.92 11.22 9.92
CA GLY A 106 9.57 11.94 8.70
C GLY A 106 10.57 13.01 8.26
N MET A 107 11.72 13.14 8.91
CA MET A 107 12.82 14.02 8.46
C MET A 107 13.55 13.47 7.23
N SER A 108 13.51 12.16 7.07
CA SER A 108 14.16 11.41 6.00
C SER A 108 13.19 10.39 5.43
N TYR A 109 13.49 9.86 4.26
CA TYR A 109 12.74 8.76 3.69
C TYR A 109 13.66 7.62 3.25
N ARG A 110 13.09 6.41 3.19
CA ARG A 110 13.76 5.22 2.66
C ARG A 110 12.89 4.57 1.60
N ILE A 111 13.50 4.03 0.56
CA ILE A 111 12.79 3.18 -0.41
C ILE A 111 12.99 1.74 0.03
N LEU A 112 11.92 1.09 0.50
CA LEU A 112 11.97 -0.29 0.98
C LEU A 112 11.80 -1.30 -0.15
N ARG A 113 11.03 -0.92 -1.18
CA ARG A 113 10.84 -1.72 -2.39
C ARG A 113 10.70 -0.80 -3.59
N GLU A 114 11.48 -1.07 -4.63
CA GLU A 114 11.34 -0.40 -5.93
C GLU A 114 10.25 -1.08 -6.77
N GLY A 115 9.35 -0.26 -7.31
CA GLY A 115 8.31 -0.67 -8.25
C GLY A 115 8.67 -0.25 -9.68
N ASP A 116 7.76 0.47 -10.33
CA ASP A 116 8.01 1.05 -11.66
C ASP A 116 9.21 2.04 -11.61
N PRO A 117 10.24 1.85 -12.46
CA PRO A 117 11.43 2.71 -12.48
C PRO A 117 11.15 4.20 -12.70
N ASN A 118 10.14 4.55 -13.51
CA ASN A 118 9.76 5.94 -13.75
C ASN A 118 9.17 6.57 -12.49
N ILE A 119 8.42 5.77 -11.72
CA ILE A 119 7.85 6.21 -10.45
C ILE A 119 8.95 6.38 -9.40
N VAL A 120 9.90 5.46 -9.34
CA VAL A 120 11.06 5.57 -8.44
C VAL A 120 11.86 6.83 -8.74
N LEU A 121 12.13 7.10 -10.03
CA LEU A 121 12.85 8.31 -10.46
C LEU A 121 12.11 9.58 -10.06
N ARG A 122 10.80 9.65 -10.37
CA ARG A 122 9.96 10.79 -10.01
C ARG A 122 9.89 10.98 -8.49
N LEU A 123 9.78 9.90 -7.73
CA LEU A 123 9.73 9.94 -6.28
C LEU A 123 11.03 10.48 -5.68
N ARG A 124 12.19 10.05 -6.20
CA ARG A 124 13.50 10.58 -5.77
C ARG A 124 13.63 12.08 -6.07
N ALA A 125 13.16 12.53 -7.23
CA ALA A 125 13.17 13.95 -7.58
C ALA A 125 12.29 14.77 -6.62
N LEU A 126 11.04 14.33 -6.42
CA LEU A 126 10.07 15.03 -5.57
C LEU A 126 10.47 15.07 -4.10
N LEU A 127 10.99 13.96 -3.57
CA LEU A 127 11.35 13.88 -2.16
C LEU A 127 12.74 14.43 -1.89
N GLY A 128 13.69 14.34 -2.83
CA GLY A 128 15.05 14.84 -2.67
C GLY A 128 15.14 16.35 -2.45
N GLU A 129 14.13 17.13 -2.87
CA GLU A 129 14.06 18.56 -2.58
C GLU A 129 13.69 18.87 -1.12
N LYS A 130 12.95 17.96 -0.46
CA LYS A 130 12.31 18.21 0.83
C LYS A 130 12.82 17.31 1.97
N TYR A 131 13.35 16.15 1.64
CA TYR A 131 13.72 15.11 2.59
C TYR A 131 15.04 14.46 2.16
N SER A 132 15.87 14.09 3.14
CA SER A 132 17.10 13.35 2.87
C SER A 132 16.79 11.87 2.63
N LEU A 133 17.30 11.31 1.52
CA LEU A 133 17.29 9.86 1.28
C LEU A 133 18.33 9.20 2.18
N VAL A 134 17.92 8.17 2.92
CA VAL A 134 18.84 7.35 3.73
C VAL A 134 18.97 5.99 3.08
N ASP A 135 20.21 5.58 2.84
CA ASP A 135 20.53 4.41 2.02
C ASP A 135 20.12 3.09 2.68
N TYR A 136 19.93 2.10 1.82
CA TYR A 136 19.30 0.80 2.07
C TYR A 136 19.94 0.00 3.23
N GLN A 137 19.13 -0.44 4.21
CA GLN A 137 19.46 -1.56 5.10
C GLN A 137 18.36 -2.62 4.96
N MET A 138 18.74 -3.89 4.77
CA MET A 138 17.80 -5.00 4.66
C MET A 138 16.87 -5.01 5.87
N PHE A 139 15.56 -4.86 5.63
CA PHE A 139 14.53 -4.93 6.65
C PHE A 139 13.62 -6.12 6.39
N HIS A 140 13.09 -6.70 7.46
CA HIS A 140 12.10 -7.77 7.39
C HIS A 140 10.72 -7.18 7.05
N ASP A 141 10.08 -7.78 6.03
CA ASP A 141 8.89 -7.32 5.29
C ASP A 141 7.55 -7.35 6.06
N THR A 142 7.50 -7.04 7.35
CA THR A 142 6.23 -7.11 8.10
C THR A 142 5.64 -5.73 8.30
N TYR A 143 4.91 -5.24 7.29
CA TYR A 143 4.01 -4.09 7.42
C TYR A 143 2.56 -4.54 7.29
N ASP A 144 1.69 -4.02 8.15
CA ASP A 144 0.25 -4.13 7.97
C ASP A 144 -0.18 -3.14 6.86
N LEU A 145 -0.61 -3.66 5.70
CA LEU A 145 -1.06 -2.84 4.56
C LEU A 145 -2.53 -2.43 4.72
N VAL A 146 -2.75 -1.12 4.69
CA VAL A 146 -4.05 -0.47 4.78
C VAL A 146 -4.33 0.32 3.50
N ILE A 147 -5.38 -0.05 2.80
CA ILE A 147 -5.90 0.66 1.64
C ILE A 147 -6.93 1.70 2.11
N VAL A 148 -6.75 2.94 1.64
CA VAL A 148 -7.59 4.07 2.00
C VAL A 148 -8.03 4.83 0.75
N ASN A 149 -9.11 5.59 0.88
CA ASN A 149 -9.43 6.59 -0.13
C ASN A 149 -8.68 7.91 0.12
N THR A 150 -8.60 8.78 -0.90
CA THR A 150 -7.98 10.11 -0.85
C THR A 150 -8.54 11.02 0.26
N HIS A 151 -9.84 10.92 0.57
CA HIS A 151 -10.43 11.68 1.69
C HIS A 151 -9.94 11.22 3.07
N PHE A 152 -9.48 9.96 3.19
CA PHE A 152 -8.95 9.44 4.44
C PHE A 152 -7.48 9.82 4.64
N THR A 153 -6.69 9.94 3.56
CA THR A 153 -5.27 10.31 3.67
C THR A 153 -5.05 11.69 4.27
N SER A 154 -5.91 12.67 4.01
CA SER A 154 -5.78 14.01 4.59
C SER A 154 -6.06 14.07 6.09
N ARG A 155 -6.67 13.05 6.68
CA ARG A 155 -6.87 12.92 8.14
C ARG A 155 -5.75 12.14 8.82
N LEU A 156 -4.94 11.46 8.01
CA LEU A 156 -3.87 10.59 8.43
C LEU A 156 -2.52 11.34 8.42
N LEU A 157 -2.39 12.42 7.66
CA LEU A 157 -1.19 13.26 7.57
C LEU A 157 -1.38 14.57 8.35
#